data_AF-A0A1H9EVV4-F1
#
_entry.id   AF-A0A1H9EVV4-F1
#
_cell.length_a   1.000
_cell.length_b   1.000
_cell.length_c   1.000
_cell.angle_alpha   90.00
_cell.angle_beta   90.00
_cell.angle_gamma   90.00
#
_symmetry.space_group_name_H-M   'P 1'
#
loop_
_entity.id
_entity.type
_entity.pdbx_description
1 polymer ?
#
loop_
_entity_poly.entity_id
_entity_poly.type
_entity_poly.pdbx_seq_one_letter_code
_entity_poly.pdbx_strand_id
1 'polypeptide(L)' 'MLPETQLFGTLGCHLCEVAEAMLMPFVEHGLLVELVDIAEDEVLFERYGLVIPVLRRCDTGAELGWPFDAEQVVAFLG' A
#
# COMPACT_ATOMS: atom_id res chain seq x y z
N MET A 1 8.17 -4.43 16.38
CA MET A 1 6.75 -4.58 16.01
C MET A 1 6.62 -4.09 14.59
N LEU A 2 5.82 -4.75 13.75
CA LEU A 2 5.59 -4.28 12.39
C LEU A 2 4.84 -2.93 12.44
N PRO A 3 5.18 -1.98 11.55
CA PRO A 3 4.45 -0.71 11.49
C PRO A 3 3.04 -0.94 10.95
N GLU A 4 2.10 -0.09 11.36
CA GLU A 4 0.82 0.04 10.67
C GLU A 4 1.05 0.68 9.30
N THR A 5 0.33 0.20 8.29
CA THR A 5 0.46 0.65 6.91
C THR A 5 -0.89 0.91 6.26
N GLN A 6 -0.87 1.70 5.20
CA GLN A 6 -2.02 1.97 4.33
C GLN A 6 -1.65 1.65 2.89
N LEU A 7 -2.53 0.99 2.16
CA LEU A 7 -2.41 0.81 0.72
C LEU A 7 -3.40 1.74 0.02
N PHE A 8 -2.86 2.76 -0.66
CA PHE A 8 -3.67 3.66 -1.49
C PHE A 8 -3.97 3.01 -2.82
N GLY A 9 -5.25 2.97 -3.18
CA GLY A 9 -5.73 2.35 -4.42
C GLY A 9 -7.12 2.85 -4.79
N THR A 10 -7.74 2.19 -5.76
CA THR A 10 -9.16 2.39 -6.10
C THR A 10 -9.83 1.04 -6.35
N LEU A 11 -11.13 0.98 -6.10
CA LEU A 11 -11.93 -0.21 -6.41
C LEU A 11 -11.91 -0.52 -7.92
N GLY A 12 -11.74 -1.80 -8.26
CA GLY A 12 -11.67 -2.25 -9.66
C GLY A 12 -10.33 -1.99 -10.35
N CYS A 13 -9.31 -1.52 -9.63
CA CYS A 13 -7.95 -1.41 -10.15
C CYS A 13 -7.21 -2.74 -10.05
N HIS A 14 -6.96 -3.38 -11.20
CA HIS A 14 -6.27 -4.67 -11.25
C HIS A 14 -4.88 -4.64 -10.59
N LEU A 15 -4.12 -3.56 -10.74
CA LEU A 15 -2.81 -3.45 -10.10
C LEU A 15 -2.91 -3.38 -8.57
N CYS A 16 -3.96 -2.76 -8.04
CA CYS A 16 -4.23 -2.72 -6.59
C CYS A 16 -4.52 -4.13 -6.07
N GLU A 17 -5.36 -4.90 -6.76
CA GLU A 17 -5.65 -6.30 -6.40
C GLU A 17 -4.38 -7.16 -6.36
N VAL A 18 -3.46 -6.96 -7.32
CA VAL A 18 -2.17 -7.67 -7.35
C VAL A 18 -1.28 -7.24 -6.18
N ALA A 19 -1.21 -5.96 -5.86
CA ALA A 19 -0.43 -5.45 -4.73
C ALA A 19 -0.99 -5.91 -3.38
N GLU A 20 -2.31 -5.95 -3.21
CA GLU A 20 -2.98 -6.51 -2.03
C GLU A 20 -2.60 -7.98 -1.84
N ALA A 21 -2.69 -8.78 -2.91
CA ALA A 21 -2.30 -10.19 -2.87
C ALA A 21 -0.81 -10.38 -2.52
N MET A 22 0.07 -9.49 -2.99
CA MET A 22 1.49 -9.48 -2.61
C MET A 22 1.72 -9.20 -1.12
N LEU A 23 0.82 -8.47 -0.47
CA LEU A 23 0.92 -8.14 0.96
C LEU A 23 0.27 -9.19 1.88
N MET A 24 -0.60 -10.06 1.36
CA MET A 24 -1.30 -11.09 2.14
C MET A 24 -0.38 -11.95 3.02
N PRO A 25 0.78 -12.46 2.52
CA PRO A 25 1.69 -13.21 3.38
C PRO A 25 2.19 -12.41 4.59
N PHE A 26 2.38 -11.09 4.45
CA PHE A 26 2.83 -10.24 5.56
C PHE A 26 1.70 -9.99 6.56
N VAL A 27 0.46 -9.85 6.08
CA VAL A 27 -0.73 -9.71 6.91
C VAL A 27 -0.94 -10.96 7.77
N GLU A 28 -0.76 -12.15 7.18
CA GLU A 28 -0.79 -13.43 7.92
C GLU A 28 0.27 -13.50 9.02
N HIS A 29 1.37 -12.74 8.88
CA HIS A 29 2.44 -12.61 9.87
C HIS A 29 2.32 -11.35 10.75
N GLY A 30 1.17 -10.68 10.74
CA GLY A 30 0.83 -9.59 11.67
C GLY A 30 1.06 -8.18 11.15
N LEU A 31 1.34 -7.98 9.87
CA LEU A 31 1.30 -6.65 9.26
C LEU A 31 -0.14 -6.13 9.24
N LEU A 32 -0.34 -4.90 9.71
CA LEU A 32 -1.63 -4.22 9.60
C LEU A 32 -1.62 -3.34 8.35
N VAL A 33 -2.53 -3.62 7.42
CA VAL A 33 -2.73 -2.84 6.19
C VAL A 33 -4.18 -2.37 6.13
N GLU A 34 -4.38 -1.05 6.12
CA GLU A 34 -5.66 -0.43 5.79
C GLU A 34 -5.72 -0.14 4.29
N LEU A 35 -6.80 -0.54 3.63
CA LEU A 35 -7.04 -0.19 2.23
C LEU A 35 -7.71 1.19 2.17
N VAL A 36 -7.09 2.14 1.47
CA VAL A 36 -7.60 3.50 1.33
C VAL A 36 -7.99 3.74 -0.11
N ASP A 37 -9.29 3.86 -0.35
CA ASP A 37 -9.82 4.25 -1.66
C ASP A 37 -9.63 5.75 -1.87
N ILE A 38 -8.90 6.12 -2.92
CA ILE A 38 -8.62 7.52 -3.25
C ILE A 38 -9.64 8.12 -4.22
N ALA A 39 -10.62 7.35 -4.72
CA ALA A 39 -11.49 7.78 -5.82
C ALA A 39 -12.35 9.01 -5.51
N GLU A 40 -12.77 9.19 -4.26
CA GLU A 40 -13.64 10.30 -3.84
C GLU A 40 -12.91 11.40 -3.07
N ASP A 41 -11.61 11.24 -2.78
CA ASP A 41 -10.79 12.24 -2.11
C ASP A 41 -9.92 12.97 -3.13
N GLU A 42 -10.31 14.21 -3.47
CA GLU A 42 -9.61 15.03 -4.47
C GLU A 42 -8.11 15.18 -4.17
N VAL A 43 -7.73 15.30 -2.90
CA VAL A 43 -6.33 15.51 -2.50
C VAL A 43 -5.53 14.22 -2.70
N LEU A 44 -6.10 13.07 -2.33
CA LEU A 44 -5.45 11.78 -2.55
C LEU A 44 -5.42 11.41 -4.04
N PHE A 45 -6.47 11.72 -4.79
CA PHE A 45 -6.55 11.48 -6.22
C PHE A 45 -5.51 12.29 -6.99
N GLU A 46 -5.37 13.58 -6.70
CA GLU A 46 -4.33 14.43 -7.30
C GLU A 46 -2.91 13.91 -7.01
N ARG A 47 -2.69 13.39 -5.79
CA ARG A 47 -1.38 12.89 -5.38
C ARG A 47 -1.04 11.53 -5.96
N TYR A 48 -1.99 10.60 -5.97
CA TYR A 48 -1.73 9.18 -6.23
C TYR A 48 -2.37 8.62 -7.49
N GLY A 49 -3.31 9.33 -8.13
CA GLY A 49 -4.14 8.79 -9.22
C GLY A 49 -3.38 8.23 -10.42
N LEU A 50 -2.11 8.61 -10.61
CA LEU A 50 -1.23 8.09 -11.67
C LEU A 50 -0.23 7.02 -11.22
N VAL A 51 -0.12 6.78 -9.91
CA VAL A 51 0.95 5.95 -9.32
C VAL A 51 0.42 4.87 -8.37
N ILE A 52 -0.89 4.78 -8.14
CA ILE A 52 -1.48 3.68 -7.37
C ILE A 52 -1.15 2.32 -8.02
N PRO A 53 -0.94 1.26 -7.21
CA PRO A 53 -1.02 1.25 -5.75
C PRO A 53 0.26 1.77 -5.04
N VAL A 54 0.08 2.37 -3.86
CA VAL A 54 1.18 2.87 -3.00
C VAL A 54 1.00 2.39 -1.57
N LEU A 55 1.98 1.66 -1.04
CA LEU A 55 2.03 1.26 0.36
C LEU A 55 2.71 2.36 1.18
N ARG A 56 2.06 2.86 2.22
CA ARG A 56 2.59 3.91 3.11
C ARG A 56 2.69 3.40 4.54
N ARG A 57 3.79 3.72 5.22
CA ARG A 57 3.92 3.53 6.66
C ARG A 57 3.26 4.66 7.44
N CYS A 58 2.45 4.33 8.45
CA CYS A 58 1.78 5.33 9.28
C CYS A 58 2.74 6.04 10.27
N ASP A 59 3.82 5.38 10.68
CA ASP A 59 4.77 5.91 11.67
C ASP A 59 5.74 6.98 11.11
N THR A 60 6.09 6.85 9.84
CA THR A 60 7.12 7.66 9.17
C THR A 60 6.60 8.42 7.97
N GLY A 61 5.45 8.01 7.41
CA GLY A 61 4.96 8.51 6.14
C GLY A 61 5.78 8.03 4.93
N ALA A 62 6.73 7.11 5.11
CA ALA A 62 7.49 6.53 4.00
C ALA A 62 6.55 5.79 3.05
N GLU A 63 6.84 5.83 1.76
CA GLU A 63 6.01 5.27 0.69
C GLU A 63 6.81 4.28 -0.17
N LEU A 64 6.17 3.18 -0.54
CA LEU A 64 6.64 2.18 -1.49
C LEU A 64 5.61 2.08 -2.62
N GLY A 65 5.97 2.66 -3.77
CA GLY A 65 5.14 2.61 -4.97
C GLY A 65 5.26 1.28 -5.69
N TRP A 66 4.17 0.84 -6.31
CA TRP A 66 4.18 -0.31 -7.20
C TRP A 66 5.03 -0.08 -8.46
N PRO A 67 5.70 -1.13 -9.01
CA PRO A 67 5.74 -2.51 -8.54
C PRO A 67 6.74 -2.75 -7.39
N PHE A 68 6.38 -3.67 -6.50
CA PHE A 68 7.27 -4.17 -5.44
C PHE A 68 7.18 -5.69 -5.27
N ASP A 69 8.30 -6.30 -4.87
CA ASP A 69 8.38 -7.70 -4.48
C ASP A 69 8.47 -7.88 -2.95
N ALA A 70 8.53 -9.13 -2.50
CA ALA A 70 8.58 -9.45 -1.07
C ALA A 70 9.86 -8.92 -0.39
N GLU A 71 11.01 -8.91 -1.07
CA GLU A 71 12.27 -8.42 -0.49
C GLU A 71 12.20 -6.91 -0.26
N GLN A 72 11.63 -6.17 -1.21
CA GLN A 72 11.38 -4.74 -1.09
C GLN A 72 10.41 -4.42 0.04
N VAL A 73 9.35 -5.22 0.23
CA VAL A 73 8.40 -5.06 1.36
C VAL A 73 9.11 -5.30 2.69
N VAL A 74 9.92 -6.37 2.81
CA VAL A 74 10.69 -6.64 4.04
C VAL A 74 11.62 -5.46 4.37
N ALA A 75 12.40 -5.01 3.39
CA ALA A 75 13.33 -3.89 3.58
C ALA A 75 12.60 -2.58 3.95
N PHE A 76 11.41 -2.36 3.39
CA PHE A 76 10.59 -1.19 3.66
C PHE A 76 9.98 -1.19 5.07
N LEU A 77 9.56 -2.37 5.57
CA LEU A 77 8.99 -2.51 6.90
C LEU A 77 10.03 -2.33 8.01
N GLY A 78 11.31 -2.62 7.73
CA GLY A 78 12.45 -2.30 8.61
C GLY A 78 12.60 -3.23 9.80
#